data_AF-A0A377XLA3-F1
#
_entry.id   AF-A0A377XLA3-F1
#
_cell.length_a   1.000
_cell.length_b   1.000
_cell.length_c   1.000
_cell.angle_alpha   90.00
_cell.angle_beta   90.00
_cell.angle_gamma   90.00
#
_symmetry.space_group_name_H-M   'P 1'
#
loop_
_entity.id
_entity.type
_entity.pdbx_description
1 polymer ?
#
loop_
_entity_poly.entity_id
_entity_poly.type
_entity_poly.pdbx_seq_one_letter_code
_entity_poly.pdbx_strand_id
1 'polypeptide(L)'
;MSNFLLEAGRQTLMLELQEASRLPKRLGDDFIRAAETIIHCEGKLIVSGIGKSGHIGKKLAATFASTGTPAFFVHPAEALHGDLGMLDSRDVMLFYLLLR
;
A
#
# COMPACT_ATOMS: atom_id res chain seq x y z
N MET A 1 31.57 -3.39 19.25
CA MET A 1 30.90 -2.74 18.11
C MET A 1 30.10 -3.74 17.27
N SER A 2 30.71 -4.83 16.78
CA SER A 2 30.00 -5.87 15.99
C SER A 2 28.83 -6.53 16.74
N ASN A 3 29.01 -6.88 18.01
CA ASN A 3 27.94 -7.48 18.83
C ASN A 3 26.73 -6.53 19.02
N PHE A 4 26.96 -5.21 19.05
CA PHE A 4 25.88 -4.23 19.13
C PHE A 4 25.07 -4.16 17.83
N LEU A 5 25.73 -4.17 16.67
CA LEU A 5 25.04 -4.17 15.37
C LEU A 5 24.20 -5.44 15.15
N LEU A 6 24.72 -6.60 15.56
CA LEU A 6 23.96 -7.86 15.52
C LEU A 6 22.75 -7.83 16.44
N GLU A 7 22.91 -7.29 17.66
CA GLU A 7 21.81 -7.16 18.61
C GLU A 7 20.73 -6.19 18.10
N ALA A 8 21.13 -5.02 17.58
CA ALA A 8 20.19 -4.04 17.00
C ALA A 8 19.41 -4.63 15.81
N GLY A 9 20.08 -5.39 14.94
CA GLY A 9 19.43 -6.09 13.84
C GLY A 9 18.40 -7.13 14.33
N ARG A 10 18.76 -7.94 15.33
CA ARG A 10 17.84 -8.92 15.95
C ARG A 10 16.64 -8.23 16.57
N GLN A 11 16.86 -7.18 17.36
CA GLN A 11 15.78 -6.43 18.01
C GLN A 11 14.82 -5.84 16.98
N THR A 12 15.33 -5.26 15.89
CA THR A 12 14.50 -4.70 14.82
C THR A 12 13.61 -5.77 14.19
N LEU A 13 14.17 -6.92 13.82
CA LEU A 13 13.42 -8.03 13.24
C LEU A 13 12.37 -8.60 14.21
N MET A 14 12.71 -8.73 15.49
CA MET A 14 11.76 -9.20 16.51
C MET A 14 10.58 -8.25 16.70
N LEU A 15 10.82 -6.93 16.67
CA LEU A 15 9.76 -5.92 16.73
C LEU A 15 8.84 -6.01 15.51
N GLU A 16 9.41 -6.13 14.30
CA GLU A 16 8.61 -6.27 13.07
C GLU A 16 7.76 -7.54 13.08
N LEU A 17 8.33 -8.67 13.49
CA LEU A 17 7.60 -9.94 13.64
C LEU A 17 6.47 -9.84 14.65
N GLN A 18 6.71 -9.17 15.79
CA GLN A 18 5.69 -8.96 16.80
C GLN A 18 4.52 -8.14 16.24
N GLU A 19 4.77 -7.06 15.52
CA GLU A 19 3.69 -6.27 14.89
C GLU A 19 3.00 -7.03 13.76
N ALA A 20 3.76 -7.77 12.94
CA ALA A 20 3.21 -8.62 11.89
C ALA A 20 2.27 -9.70 12.47
N SER A 21 2.59 -10.27 13.65
CA SER A 21 1.75 -11.26 14.32
C SER A 21 0.36 -10.74 14.71
N ARG A 22 0.18 -9.42 14.78
CA ARG A 22 -1.11 -8.78 15.08
C ARG A 22 -1.98 -8.59 13.83
N LEU A 23 -1.39 -8.62 12.63
CA LEU A 23 -2.10 -8.37 11.37
C LEU A 23 -3.27 -9.33 11.10
N PRO A 24 -3.20 -10.65 11.41
CA PRO A 24 -4.33 -11.55 11.20
C PRO A 24 -5.61 -11.09 11.92
N LYS A 25 -5.49 -10.45 13.09
CA LYS A 25 -6.65 -9.92 13.84
C LYS A 25 -7.30 -8.71 13.18
N ARG A 26 -6.64 -8.08 12.20
CA ARG A 26 -7.15 -6.94 11.42
C ARG A 26 -7.87 -7.38 10.14
N LEU A 27 -7.86 -8.68 9.83
CA LEU A 27 -8.60 -9.25 8.71
C LEU A 27 -10.05 -9.48 9.16
N GLY A 28 -10.90 -8.48 8.91
CA GLY A 28 -12.33 -8.53 9.15
C GLY A 28 -13.12 -7.99 7.97
N ASP A 29 -14.37 -7.60 8.20
CA ASP A 29 -15.30 -7.20 7.14
C ASP A 29 -14.76 -6.04 6.28
N ASP A 30 -14.04 -5.09 6.86
CA ASP A 30 -13.43 -3.97 6.13
C ASP A 30 -12.41 -4.44 5.09
N PHE A 31 -11.64 -5.49 5.42
CA PHE A 31 -10.70 -6.10 4.49
C PHE A 31 -11.43 -6.78 3.33
N ILE A 32 -12.51 -7.51 3.63
CA ILE A 32 -13.35 -8.16 2.62
C ILE A 32 -13.94 -7.11 1.69
N ARG A 33 -14.56 -6.06 2.23
CA ARG A 33 -15.15 -4.97 1.42
C ARG A 33 -14.11 -4.30 0.53
N ALA A 34 -12.91 -4.03 1.04
CA ALA A 34 -11.83 -3.46 0.25
C ALA A 34 -11.38 -4.41 -0.88
N ALA A 35 -11.21 -5.70 -0.58
CA ALA A 35 -10.83 -6.71 -1.58
C ALA A 35 -11.90 -6.87 -2.66
N GLU A 36 -13.17 -6.95 -2.29
CA GLU A 36 -14.29 -7.02 -3.22
C GLU A 36 -14.39 -5.77 -4.10
N THR A 37 -14.21 -4.59 -3.53
CA THR A 37 -14.19 -3.32 -4.28
C THR A 37 -13.09 -3.33 -5.34
N ILE A 38 -11.89 -3.82 -4.99
CA ILE A 38 -10.77 -3.91 -5.93
C ILE A 38 -11.00 -4.98 -7.00
N ILE A 39 -11.50 -6.15 -6.63
CA ILE A 39 -11.75 -7.27 -7.57
C ILE A 39 -12.82 -6.91 -8.61
N HIS A 40 -13.83 -6.14 -8.23
CA HIS A 40 -14.90 -5.69 -9.14
C HIS A 40 -14.60 -4.34 -9.82
N CYS A 41 -13.38 -3.82 -9.69
CA CYS A 41 -12.98 -2.58 -10.36
C CYS A 41 -12.98 -2.76 -11.89
N GLU A 42 -13.84 -2.01 -12.58
CA GLU A 42 -13.95 -2.04 -14.05
C GLU A 42 -12.93 -1.14 -14.76
N GLY A 43 -12.35 -0.18 -14.02
CA GLY A 43 -11.26 0.66 -14.48
C GLY A 43 -9.90 0.11 -14.03
N LYS A 44 -9.18 0.91 -13.26
CA LYS A 44 -7.84 0.64 -12.75
C LYS A 44 -7.79 0.92 -11.26
N LEU A 45 -6.96 0.17 -10.54
CA LEU A 45 -6.63 0.45 -9.16
C LEU A 45 -5.53 1.52 -9.09
N ILE A 46 -5.87 2.67 -8.53
CA ILE A 46 -4.95 3.79 -8.39
C ILE A 46 -4.46 3.85 -6.97
N VAL A 47 -3.17 3.61 -6.77
CA VAL A 47 -2.55 3.66 -5.45
C VAL A 47 -1.89 5.01 -5.23
N SER A 48 -2.13 5.63 -4.09
CA SER A 48 -1.54 6.93 -3.78
C SER A 48 -1.04 7.00 -2.35
N GLY A 49 0.05 7.75 -2.11
CA GLY A 49 0.65 7.91 -0.80
C GLY A 49 1.87 8.82 -0.83
N ILE A 50 2.28 9.33 0.35
CA ILE A 50 3.42 10.23 0.50
C ILE A 50 4.56 9.59 1.31
N GLY A 51 5.79 10.03 1.05
CA GLY A 51 6.98 9.60 1.80
C GLY A 51 7.17 8.07 1.81
N LYS A 52 7.44 7.49 2.99
CA LYS A 52 7.62 6.03 3.16
C LYS A 52 6.39 5.24 2.67
N SER A 53 5.20 5.76 2.93
CA SER A 53 3.96 5.16 2.43
C SER A 53 3.87 5.21 0.90
N GLY A 54 4.36 6.27 0.25
CA GLY A 54 4.45 6.35 -1.20
C GLY A 54 5.32 5.24 -1.81
N HIS A 55 6.47 4.93 -1.20
CA HIS A 55 7.33 3.82 -1.65
C HIS A 55 6.62 2.46 -1.58
N ILE A 56 5.94 2.18 -0.47
CA ILE A 56 5.15 0.95 -0.33
C ILE A 56 3.98 0.93 -1.32
N GLY A 57 3.28 2.06 -1.50
CA GLY A 57 2.20 2.21 -2.47
C GLY A 57 2.64 1.91 -3.91
N LYS A 58 3.83 2.38 -4.30
CA LYS A 58 4.42 2.04 -5.61
C LYS A 58 4.66 0.54 -5.77
N LYS A 59 5.17 -0.14 -4.73
CA LYS A 59 5.31 -1.60 -4.74
C LYS A 59 3.97 -2.30 -4.83
N LEU A 60 2.95 -1.82 -4.11
CA LEU A 60 1.60 -2.38 -4.14
C LEU A 60 1.01 -2.30 -5.55
N ALA A 61 1.05 -1.12 -6.19
CA ALA A 61 0.58 -0.94 -7.55
C ALA A 61 1.28 -1.91 -8.54
N ALA A 62 2.61 -2.01 -8.46
CA ALA A 62 3.37 -2.95 -9.29
C ALA A 62 2.98 -4.42 -9.04
N THR A 63 2.71 -4.78 -7.77
CA THR A 63 2.27 -6.13 -7.40
C THR A 63 0.91 -6.43 -8.01
N PHE A 64 -0.08 -5.56 -7.81
CA PHE A 64 -1.42 -5.72 -8.37
C PHE A 64 -1.39 -5.85 -9.90
N ALA A 65 -0.64 -4.98 -10.58
CA ALA A 65 -0.47 -5.02 -12.03
C ALA A 65 0.12 -6.37 -12.49
N SER A 66 1.11 -6.90 -11.77
CA SER A 66 1.73 -8.19 -12.08
C SER A 66 0.84 -9.41 -11.78
N THR A 67 -0.17 -9.26 -10.92
CA THR A 67 -1.10 -10.33 -10.55
C THR A 67 -2.44 -10.23 -11.25
N GLY A 68 -2.55 -9.42 -12.31
CA GLY A 68 -3.73 -9.34 -13.17
C GLY A 68 -4.76 -8.26 -12.80
N THR A 69 -4.48 -7.42 -11.81
CA THR A 69 -5.31 -6.24 -11.47
C THR A 69 -4.65 -4.99 -12.05
N PRO A 70 -5.17 -4.36 -13.12
CA PRO A 70 -4.57 -3.17 -13.71
C PRO A 70 -4.40 -2.07 -12.64
N ALA A 71 -3.16 -1.68 -12.35
CA ALA A 71 -2.87 -0.76 -11.26
C ALA A 71 -1.66 0.14 -11.56
N PHE A 72 -1.70 1.39 -11.07
CA PHE A 72 -0.55 2.29 -11.10
C PHE A 72 -0.53 3.21 -9.88
N PHE A 73 0.64 3.82 -9.65
CA PHE A 73 0.85 4.71 -8.51
C PHE A 73 0.81 6.16 -8.96
N VAL A 74 0.12 7.01 -8.20
CA VAL A 74 0.10 8.47 -8.38
C VAL A 74 0.57 9.13 -7.10
N HIS A 75 1.59 9.99 -7.20
CA HIS A 75 2.03 10.77 -6.05
C HIS A 75 1.04 11.93 -5.79
N PRO A 76 0.55 12.15 -4.56
CA PRO A 76 -0.45 13.19 -4.28
C PRO A 76 -0.07 14.61 -4.74
N ALA A 77 1.23 14.95 -4.68
CA ALA A 77 1.71 16.24 -5.17
C ALA A 77 1.65 16.37 -6.71
N GLU A 78 1.78 15.26 -7.44
CA GLU A 78 1.75 15.25 -8.91
C GLU A 78 0.29 15.20 -9.41
N ALA A 79 -0.60 14.52 -8.68
CA ALA A 79 -2.05 14.52 -8.90
C ALA A 79 -2.62 15.95 -9.08
N LEU A 80 -2.21 16.87 -8.19
CA LEU A 80 -2.66 18.26 -8.20
C LEU A 80 -2.17 19.08 -9.40
N HIS A 81 -1.16 18.60 -10.13
CA HIS A 81 -0.57 19.30 -11.28
C HIS A 81 -0.97 18.70 -12.65
N GLY A 82 -1.98 17.81 -12.68
CA GLY A 82 -2.59 17.32 -13.92
C GLY A 82 -2.82 15.82 -13.98
N ASP A 83 -2.13 15.03 -13.15
CA ASP A 83 -2.24 13.56 -13.18
C ASP A 83 -3.61 13.04 -12.73
N LEU A 84 -4.42 13.86 -12.05
CA LEU A 84 -5.84 13.55 -11.80
C LEU A 84 -6.63 13.34 -13.09
N GLY A 85 -6.19 13.91 -14.22
CA GLY A 85 -6.79 13.67 -15.54
C GLY A 85 -6.64 12.23 -16.04
N MET A 86 -5.79 11.41 -15.39
CA MET A 86 -5.66 9.99 -15.70
C MET A 86 -6.72 9.11 -15.01
N LEU A 87 -7.52 9.68 -14.10
CA LEU A 87 -8.58 8.98 -13.38
C LEU A 87 -9.86 8.92 -14.23
N ASP A 88 -10.47 7.74 -14.26
CA ASP A 88 -11.82 7.51 -14.79
C ASP A 88 -12.81 7.28 -13.62
N SER A 89 -14.08 7.58 -13.87
CA SER A 89 -15.20 7.27 -12.97
C SER A 89 -15.30 5.80 -12.53
N ARG A 90 -14.69 4.88 -13.29
CA ARG A 90 -14.68 3.44 -13.02
C ARG A 90 -13.45 2.96 -12.24
N ASP A 91 -12.52 3.87 -11.95
CA ASP A 91 -11.31 3.56 -11.18
C ASP A 91 -11.59 3.46 -9.68
N VAL A 92 -10.76 2.71 -8.98
CA VAL A 92 -10.77 2.61 -7.52
C VAL A 92 -9.51 3.27 -6.97
N MET A 93 -9.67 4.20 -6.03
CA MET A 93 -8.56 4.87 -5.34
C MET A 93 -8.22 4.14 -4.03
N LEU A 94 -6.96 3.71 -3.90
CA LEU A 94 -6.38 3.19 -2.67
C LEU A 94 -5.38 4.20 -2.10
N PHE A 95 -5.78 4.90 -1.04
CA PHE A 95 -4.89 5.78 -0.30
C PHE A 95 -4.12 5.00 0.77
N TYR A 96 -2.80 4.87 0.57
CA TYR A 96 -1.89 4.31 1.55
C TYR A 96 -1.21 5.45 2.32
N LEU A 97 -1.74 5.77 3.49
CA LEU A 97 -1.22 6.81 4.36
C LEU A 97 -0.96 6.23 5.76
N LEU A 98 0.20 6.55 6.33
CA LEU A 98 0.44 6.36 7.76
C LEU A 98 -0.17 7.55 8.49
N LEU A 99 -1.40 7.40 8.97
CA LEU A 99 -1.92 8.25 10.03
C LEU A 99 -1.34 7.72 11.34
N ARG A 100 -0.50 8.52 11.99
CA ARG A 100 -0.13 8.25 13.38
C ARG A 100 -1.29 8.62 14.28
#